data_AF-A0A9W9Y4J9-F1
#
_entry.id   AF-A0A9W9Y4J9-F1
#
_cell.length_a   1.000
_cell.length_b   1.000
_cell.length_c   1.000
_cell.angle_alpha   90.00
_cell.angle_beta   90.00
_cell.angle_gamma   90.00
#
_symmetry.space_group_name_H-M   'P 1'
#
loop_
_entity.id
_entity.type
_entity.pdbx_description
1 polymer ?
#
loop_
_entity_poly.entity_id
_entity_poly.type
_entity_poly.pdbx_seq_one_letter_code
_entity_poly.pdbx_strand_id
1 'polypeptide(L)'
;MTNATMIKPVTESAIYRLAGLGGILAGQTIAPKPEGSARDKPQPRAWTVHSGVYTPREVVEGFASLLDTVVYRLGEDPPNTRPARALLLDNVASNLATHTRESTLPFQNDVPDLSRREMKEQADRIGKTLVKWAREASNGPFDPELDIRSPCENHLLIPVNVDLMFGRRSQPHLMQLFNEYMHQMVLLRDTLLPFRNFDEILIPIDGKAARGIRHLEPSRAQFLTTLVTKSVTQVSVLAYAKALLAPDLPRTDTGGYGFQYEHGTILPAVLSGGDTHFHLLEYVPTQLDPSQKNILFDYEFSDYYTAPRPEIAPGSEMQADDLLNFPSESTSPVVQQARLSLVPSTNSTPVHQLKLRLEFNNGKCVSVDVGQIARGHRYAYQALAGKKAGLPAQPAVVHSALDILLHPERGLITTNRGGVHVIPTVEPIVALATLGKLYPENVVLLPENGGLSQTEKAGKGFEPKFVIWGGMKHGGFKGHF
;
A
#
# COMPACT_ATOMS: atom_id res chain seq x y z
N MET A 1 25.63 -33.71 25.79
CA MET A 1 25.31 -32.44 26.46
C MET A 1 24.87 -31.46 25.39
N THR A 2 23.56 -31.34 25.23
CA THR A 2 22.87 -30.53 24.20
C THR A 2 22.74 -29.10 24.72
N ASN A 3 23.42 -28.16 24.07
CA ASN A 3 23.25 -26.73 24.36
C ASN A 3 21.92 -26.26 23.76
N ALA A 4 20.91 -26.16 24.62
CA ALA A 4 19.68 -25.44 24.34
C ALA A 4 19.97 -23.93 24.35
N THR A 5 19.94 -23.31 23.18
CA THR A 5 20.00 -21.86 23.03
C THR A 5 18.71 -21.27 23.61
N MET A 6 18.77 -20.75 24.84
CA MET A 6 17.67 -19.98 25.43
C MET A 6 17.43 -18.72 24.59
N ILE A 7 16.29 -18.69 23.91
CA ILE A 7 15.72 -17.46 23.35
C ILE A 7 15.31 -16.59 24.55
N LYS A 8 16.01 -15.48 24.77
CA LYS A 8 15.65 -14.51 25.82
C LYS A 8 14.24 -13.97 25.53
N PRO A 9 13.39 -13.84 26.56
CA PRO A 9 12.08 -13.21 26.40
C PRO A 9 12.27 -11.74 26.02
N VAL A 10 11.71 -11.35 24.89
CA VAL A 10 11.66 -9.96 24.42
C VAL A 10 10.77 -9.18 25.39
N THR A 11 11.29 -8.12 26.00
CA THR A 11 10.53 -7.20 26.85
C THR A 11 9.37 -6.58 26.07
N GLU A 12 8.19 -6.45 26.68
CA GLU A 12 6.95 -5.93 26.05
C GLU A 12 7.11 -4.56 25.36
N SER A 13 8.07 -3.73 25.80
CA SER A 13 8.40 -2.43 25.20
C SER A 13 9.07 -2.51 23.82
N ALA A 14 9.48 -3.70 23.37
CA ALA A 14 10.16 -3.92 22.10
C ALA A 14 9.25 -4.51 21.00
N ILE A 15 7.94 -4.66 21.25
CA ILE A 15 7.01 -5.27 20.28
C ILE A 15 6.15 -4.20 19.62
N TYR A 16 6.15 -4.18 18.29
CA TYR A 16 5.33 -3.26 17.50
C TYR A 16 3.90 -3.78 17.37
N ARG A 17 2.92 -2.90 17.54
CA ARG A 17 1.48 -3.17 17.36
C ARG A 17 0.92 -2.30 16.24
N LEU A 18 0.25 -2.91 15.27
CA LEU A 18 -0.52 -2.18 14.27
C LEU A 18 -1.66 -1.44 14.96
N ALA A 19 -1.92 -0.19 14.58
CA ALA A 19 -2.88 0.66 15.28
C ALA A 19 -4.35 0.20 15.11
N GLY A 20 -4.70 -0.41 13.97
CA GLY A 20 -6.05 -0.90 13.71
C GLY A 20 -6.28 -2.36 14.11
N LEU A 21 -7.53 -2.81 13.91
CA LEU A 21 -7.96 -4.21 14.11
C LEU A 21 -7.66 -4.80 15.50
N GLY A 22 -7.69 -3.97 16.54
CA GLY A 22 -7.48 -4.43 17.92
C GLY A 22 -6.01 -4.63 18.34
N GLY A 23 -5.04 -4.07 17.60
CA GLY A 23 -3.65 -4.03 18.05
C GLY A 23 -2.81 -5.25 17.70
N ILE A 24 -2.83 -5.66 16.43
CA ILE A 24 -2.10 -6.84 15.93
C ILE A 24 -0.60 -6.71 16.25
N LEU A 25 -0.05 -7.70 16.93
CA LEU A 25 1.39 -7.80 17.20
C LEU A 25 2.15 -8.14 15.91
N ALA A 26 2.94 -7.20 15.40
CA ALA A 26 3.55 -7.33 14.08
C ALA A 26 5.02 -7.78 14.11
N GLY A 27 5.76 -7.58 15.20
CA GLY A 27 7.16 -7.99 15.29
C GLY A 27 7.97 -7.13 16.27
N GLN A 28 9.28 -7.16 16.18
CA GLN A 28 10.17 -6.34 17.01
C GLN A 28 10.26 -4.93 16.44
N THR A 29 9.94 -3.93 17.25
CA THR A 29 10.07 -2.52 16.90
C THR A 29 11.53 -2.21 16.55
N ILE A 30 11.73 -1.57 15.40
CA ILE A 30 13.00 -0.95 15.07
C ILE A 30 12.89 0.55 15.32
N ALA A 31 13.95 1.16 15.86
CA ALA A 31 14.08 2.60 15.95
C ALA A 31 14.87 3.06 14.72
N PRO A 32 14.19 3.47 13.64
CA PRO A 32 14.91 3.80 12.44
C PRO A 32 15.63 5.12 12.64
N LYS A 33 16.92 5.15 12.31
CA LYS A 33 17.67 6.39 12.25
C LYS A 33 17.84 6.72 10.77
N PRO A 34 17.08 7.68 10.22
CA PRO A 34 17.48 8.27 8.95
C PRO A 34 18.87 8.87 9.15
N GLU A 35 19.84 8.35 8.39
CA GLU A 35 21.25 8.79 8.44
C GLU A 35 21.58 9.75 7.29
N GLY A 36 20.57 10.11 6.50
CA GLY A 36 20.68 11.03 5.38
C GLY A 36 21.04 12.46 5.78
N SER A 37 22.31 12.73 6.08
CA SER A 37 22.80 14.08 6.36
C SER A 37 23.03 14.85 5.05
N ALA A 38 22.24 15.90 4.81
CA ALA A 38 22.45 16.89 3.74
C ALA A 38 23.66 17.85 3.99
N ARG A 39 24.63 17.49 4.84
CA ARG A 39 25.61 18.44 5.39
C ARG A 39 27.06 18.24 4.96
N ASP A 40 27.38 17.19 4.20
CA ASP A 40 28.73 17.01 3.66
C ASP A 40 28.89 17.67 2.28
N LYS A 41 30.10 18.18 2.03
CA LYS A 41 30.42 19.05 0.89
C LYS A 41 30.15 18.34 -0.45
N PRO A 42 29.51 19.00 -1.43
CA PRO A 42 29.22 18.42 -2.73
C PRO A 42 30.51 17.97 -3.45
N GLN A 43 30.47 16.80 -4.09
CA GLN A 43 31.56 16.34 -4.94
C GLN A 43 31.53 17.06 -6.30
N PRO A 44 32.67 17.50 -6.84
CA PRO A 44 32.71 18.24 -8.09
C PRO A 44 32.32 17.34 -9.29
N ARG A 45 31.39 17.85 -10.12
CA ARG A 45 30.98 17.41 -11.48
C ARG A 45 29.83 16.41 -11.65
N ALA A 46 29.19 15.93 -10.59
CA ALA A 46 27.91 15.26 -10.72
C ALA A 46 27.07 15.47 -9.46
N TRP A 47 25.99 16.25 -9.57
CA TRP A 47 24.99 16.31 -8.52
C TRP A 47 24.42 14.91 -8.27
N THR A 48 24.42 14.48 -7.02
CA THR A 48 23.79 13.24 -6.58
C THR A 48 23.32 13.36 -5.13
N VAL A 49 22.33 12.55 -4.77
CA VAL A 49 21.97 12.34 -3.36
C VAL A 49 22.98 11.35 -2.77
N HIS A 50 23.51 11.67 -1.60
CA HIS A 50 24.52 10.84 -0.95
C HIS A 50 23.95 9.48 -0.54
N SER A 51 24.84 8.52 -0.34
CA SER A 51 24.46 7.22 0.20
C SER A 51 23.89 7.39 1.61
N GLY A 52 22.76 6.77 1.90
CA GLY A 52 22.11 6.86 3.20
C GLY A 52 20.67 6.35 3.17
N VAL A 53 19.99 6.49 4.30
CA VAL A 53 18.58 6.12 4.46
C VAL A 53 17.79 7.38 4.71
N TYR A 54 16.79 7.62 3.87
CA TYR A 54 16.04 8.88 3.82
C TYR A 54 14.54 8.62 3.93
N THR A 55 13.85 9.47 4.68
CA THR A 55 12.42 9.68 4.48
C THR A 55 12.18 10.42 3.15
N PRO A 56 11.00 10.32 2.53
CA PRO A 56 10.72 11.06 1.30
C PRO A 56 10.85 12.57 1.46
N ARG A 57 10.58 13.12 2.65
CA ARG A 57 10.80 14.53 2.94
C ARG A 57 12.27 14.89 2.82
N GLU A 58 13.15 14.10 3.42
CA GLU A 58 14.61 14.32 3.34
C GLU A 58 15.12 14.13 1.90
N VAL A 59 14.50 13.25 1.10
CA VAL A 59 14.80 13.14 -0.33
C VAL A 59 14.43 14.43 -1.09
N VAL A 60 13.25 15.01 -0.83
CA VAL A 60 12.86 16.32 -1.39
C VAL A 60 13.84 17.42 -0.99
N GLU A 61 14.28 17.43 0.27
CA GLU A 61 15.28 18.36 0.76
C GLU A 61 16.64 18.13 0.09
N GLY A 62 17.03 16.88 -0.17
CA GLY A 62 18.22 16.54 -0.96
C GLY A 62 18.17 17.04 -2.40
N PHE A 63 16.98 17.15 -3.00
CA PHE A 63 16.78 17.73 -4.34
C PHE A 63 16.84 19.26 -4.37
N ALA A 64 16.68 19.93 -3.22
CA ALA A 64 16.53 21.38 -3.15
C ALA A 64 17.72 22.15 -3.78
N SER A 65 18.94 21.62 -3.64
CA SER A 65 20.16 22.23 -4.19
C SER A 65 20.10 22.50 -5.70
N LEU A 66 19.40 21.67 -6.49
CA LEU A 66 19.19 21.89 -7.92
C LEU A 66 18.36 23.16 -8.17
N LEU A 67 17.27 23.31 -7.43
CA LEU A 67 16.35 24.44 -7.58
C LEU A 67 16.94 25.72 -6.97
N ASP A 68 17.65 25.62 -5.85
CA ASP A 68 18.30 26.76 -5.21
C ASP A 68 19.40 27.34 -6.10
N THR A 69 20.16 26.49 -6.81
CA THR A 69 21.12 26.95 -7.82
C THR A 69 20.44 27.69 -8.97
N VAL A 70 19.29 27.20 -9.46
CA VAL A 70 18.52 27.87 -10.51
C VAL A 70 18.04 29.24 -10.04
N VAL A 71 17.46 29.33 -8.84
CA VAL A 71 16.96 30.59 -8.27
C VAL A 71 18.10 31.57 -8.06
N TYR A 72 19.24 31.12 -7.53
CA TYR A 72 20.42 31.95 -7.33
C TYR A 72 20.92 32.56 -8.65
N ARG A 73 21.02 31.75 -9.70
CA ARG A 73 21.52 32.18 -11.02
C ARG A 73 20.54 33.04 -11.82
N LEU A 74 19.24 32.95 -11.56
CA LEU A 74 18.24 33.86 -12.12
C LEU A 74 18.39 35.30 -11.56
N GLY A 75 19.13 35.48 -10.47
CA GLY A 75 19.39 36.78 -9.85
C GLY A 75 18.15 37.38 -9.18
N GLU A 76 18.23 38.66 -8.80
CA GLU A 76 17.14 39.35 -8.08
C GLU A 76 15.84 39.40 -8.88
N ASP A 77 14.73 39.17 -8.16
CA ASP A 77 13.40 39.24 -8.75
C ASP A 77 12.97 40.70 -9.00
N PRO A 78 12.34 40.99 -10.15
CA PRO A 78 11.85 42.33 -10.45
C PRO A 78 10.88 42.84 -9.37
N PRO A 79 10.87 44.16 -9.11
CA PRO A 79 9.98 44.74 -8.12
C PRO A 79 8.52 44.42 -8.44
N ASN A 80 7.73 44.13 -7.40
CA ASN A 80 6.30 43.79 -7.48
C ASN A 80 5.98 42.53 -8.32
N THR A 81 6.94 41.63 -8.52
CA THR A 81 6.68 40.33 -9.16
C THR A 81 6.68 39.20 -8.15
N ARG A 82 6.03 38.09 -8.52
CA ARG A 82 6.04 36.88 -7.70
C ARG A 82 7.44 36.24 -7.76
N PRO A 83 8.02 35.78 -6.64
CA PRO A 83 9.38 35.27 -6.63
C PRO A 83 9.61 34.11 -7.60
N ALA A 84 10.77 34.08 -8.28
CA ALA A 84 11.10 33.05 -9.26
C ALA A 84 10.96 31.64 -8.67
N ARG A 85 11.40 31.46 -7.43
CA ARG A 85 11.25 30.18 -6.69
C ARG A 85 9.81 29.71 -6.62
N ALA A 86 8.87 30.61 -6.32
CA ALA A 86 7.46 30.27 -6.20
C ALA A 86 6.85 29.90 -7.57
N LEU A 87 7.23 30.60 -8.63
CA LEU A 87 6.81 30.30 -10.01
C LEU A 87 7.32 28.92 -10.45
N LEU A 88 8.60 28.62 -10.20
CA LEU A 88 9.21 27.31 -10.48
C LEU A 88 8.49 26.17 -9.73
N LEU A 89 8.16 26.37 -8.46
CA LEU A 89 7.40 25.38 -7.68
C LEU A 89 5.94 25.22 -8.12
N ASP A 90 5.30 26.27 -8.64
CA ASP A 90 3.97 26.14 -9.23
C ASP A 90 3.99 25.27 -10.49
N ASN A 91 5.06 25.34 -11.29
CA ASN A 91 5.22 24.44 -12.42
C ASN A 91 5.42 22.98 -12.00
N VAL A 92 6.19 22.76 -10.93
CA VAL A 92 6.35 21.42 -10.33
C VAL A 92 4.99 20.93 -9.85
N ALA A 93 4.19 21.77 -9.20
CA ALA A 93 2.83 21.43 -8.80
C ALA A 93 1.95 21.05 -9.99
N SER A 94 2.02 21.79 -11.10
CA SER A 94 1.30 21.45 -12.33
C SER A 94 1.78 20.13 -12.94
N ASN A 95 3.07 19.81 -12.92
CA ASN A 95 3.60 18.54 -13.43
C ASN A 95 3.23 17.33 -12.55
N LEU A 96 3.10 17.56 -11.24
CA LEU A 96 2.77 16.51 -10.26
C LEU A 96 1.26 16.26 -10.14
N ALA A 97 0.41 17.24 -10.46
CA ALA A 97 -1.04 17.10 -10.50
C ALA A 97 -1.49 16.06 -11.55
N THR A 98 -2.70 15.52 -11.40
CA THR A 98 -3.26 14.50 -12.30
C THR A 98 -4.20 15.02 -13.40
N HIS A 99 -4.50 16.33 -13.41
CA HIS A 99 -5.60 16.90 -14.22
C HIS A 99 -5.21 18.14 -15.04
N THR A 100 -3.96 18.60 -14.93
CA THR A 100 -3.43 19.76 -15.64
C THR A 100 -2.92 19.35 -17.02
N ARG A 101 -2.75 20.32 -17.92
CA ARG A 101 -2.12 20.10 -19.23
C ARG A 101 -0.68 19.61 -19.09
N GLU A 102 0.02 20.11 -18.08
CA GLU A 102 1.43 19.81 -17.79
C GLU A 102 1.61 18.49 -17.02
N SER A 103 0.53 17.82 -16.65
CA SER A 103 0.59 16.58 -15.86
C SER A 103 1.46 15.52 -16.52
N THR A 104 2.40 14.97 -15.75
CA THR A 104 3.24 13.83 -16.16
C THR A 104 2.57 12.49 -15.91
N LEU A 105 1.43 12.48 -15.21
CA LEU A 105 0.60 11.32 -14.96
C LEU A 105 -0.89 11.69 -15.05
N PRO A 106 -1.39 12.00 -16.26
CA PRO A 106 -2.74 12.49 -16.43
C PRO A 106 -3.76 11.37 -16.24
N PHE A 107 -4.83 11.66 -15.52
CA PHE A 107 -5.99 10.79 -15.39
C PHE A 107 -7.24 11.46 -15.97
N GLN A 108 -8.15 10.64 -16.48
CA GLN A 108 -9.49 11.11 -16.82
C GLN A 108 -10.26 11.55 -15.57
N ASN A 109 -11.26 12.42 -15.75
CA ASN A 109 -12.07 12.90 -14.63
C ASN A 109 -12.85 11.74 -13.98
N ASP A 110 -13.49 10.91 -14.80
CA ASP A 110 -14.16 9.68 -14.36
C ASP A 110 -13.29 8.46 -14.65
N VAL A 111 -12.75 7.85 -13.59
CA VAL A 111 -11.94 6.62 -13.68
C VAL A 111 -12.79 5.46 -13.16
N PRO A 112 -13.35 4.62 -14.06
CA PRO A 112 -14.29 3.57 -13.67
C PRO A 112 -13.59 2.43 -12.91
N ASP A 113 -12.35 2.11 -13.27
CA ASP A 113 -11.57 1.05 -12.64
C ASP A 113 -11.06 1.48 -11.25
N LEU A 114 -11.40 0.69 -10.22
CA LEU A 114 -11.06 1.01 -8.82
C LEU A 114 -9.55 1.06 -8.59
N SER A 115 -8.79 0.17 -9.22
CA SER A 115 -7.33 0.11 -9.07
C SER A 115 -6.64 1.35 -9.63
N ARG A 116 -7.13 1.89 -10.76
CA ARG A 116 -6.64 3.14 -11.35
C ARG A 116 -7.10 4.35 -10.56
N ARG A 117 -8.31 4.33 -9.99
CA ARG A 117 -8.82 5.39 -9.12
C ARG A 117 -7.99 5.51 -7.84
N GLU A 118 -7.63 4.39 -7.23
CA GLU A 118 -6.72 4.35 -6.08
C GLU A 118 -5.37 5.02 -6.41
N MET A 119 -4.77 4.67 -7.54
CA MET A 119 -3.50 5.30 -7.96
C MET A 119 -3.64 6.79 -8.26
N LYS A 120 -4.77 7.24 -8.82
CA LYS A 120 -5.06 8.67 -9.04
C LYS A 120 -5.11 9.43 -7.72
N GLU A 121 -5.89 8.94 -6.75
CA GLU A 121 -6.02 9.56 -5.43
C GLU A 121 -4.68 9.60 -4.69
N GLN A 122 -3.88 8.53 -4.81
CA GLN A 122 -2.53 8.50 -4.25
C GLN A 122 -1.59 9.49 -4.94
N ALA A 123 -1.58 9.54 -6.27
CA ALA A 123 -0.74 10.48 -7.02
C ALA A 123 -1.05 11.94 -6.64
N ASP A 124 -2.33 12.29 -6.50
CA ASP A 124 -2.77 13.63 -6.08
C ASP A 124 -2.32 13.95 -4.65
N ARG A 125 -2.47 13.00 -3.72
CA ARG A 125 -2.06 13.17 -2.32
C ARG A 125 -0.54 13.36 -2.22
N ILE A 126 0.23 12.47 -2.85
CA ILE A 126 1.69 12.53 -2.86
C ILE A 126 2.16 13.83 -3.51
N GLY A 127 1.67 14.17 -4.71
CA GLY A 127 2.08 15.37 -5.43
C GLY A 127 1.89 16.66 -4.61
N LYS A 128 0.74 16.81 -3.95
CA LYS A 128 0.47 17.97 -3.06
C LYS A 128 1.44 18.01 -1.88
N THR A 129 1.72 16.86 -1.26
CA THR A 129 2.64 16.77 -0.13
C THR A 129 4.09 17.07 -0.54
N LEU A 130 4.57 16.53 -1.67
CA LEU A 130 5.92 16.81 -2.17
C LEU A 130 6.12 18.30 -2.48
N VAL A 131 5.12 18.95 -3.10
CA VAL A 131 5.16 20.40 -3.35
C VAL A 131 5.17 21.20 -2.05
N LYS A 132 4.38 20.77 -1.05
CA LYS A 132 4.37 21.41 0.27
C LYS A 132 5.76 21.35 0.90
N TRP A 133 6.38 20.17 0.96
CA TRP A 133 7.74 20.03 1.48
C TRP A 133 8.76 20.83 0.69
N ALA A 134 8.66 20.84 -0.64
CA ALA A 134 9.54 21.63 -1.50
C ALA A 134 9.40 23.15 -1.29
N ARG A 135 8.21 23.64 -0.90
CA ARG A 135 7.97 25.05 -0.52
C ARG A 135 8.53 25.38 0.86
N GLU A 136 8.49 24.43 1.79
CA GLU A 136 9.03 24.56 3.15
C GLU A 136 10.57 24.47 3.17
N ALA A 137 11.15 23.70 2.24
CA ALA A 137 12.60 23.57 2.08
C ALA A 137 13.20 24.94 1.72
N SER A 138 14.06 25.47 2.59
CA SER A 138 14.76 26.73 2.35
C SER A 138 16.11 26.75 3.07
N ASN A 139 17.07 27.50 2.51
CA ASN A 139 18.37 27.79 3.10
C ASN A 139 19.29 26.57 3.28
N GLY A 140 19.19 25.58 2.39
CA GLY A 140 20.14 24.46 2.32
C GLY A 140 21.45 24.86 1.65
N PRO A 141 22.54 24.10 1.86
CA PRO A 141 23.77 24.29 1.09
C PRO A 141 23.52 23.94 -0.39
N PHE A 142 23.98 24.79 -1.30
CA PHE A 142 23.96 24.55 -2.74
C PHE A 142 25.29 24.98 -3.36
N ASP A 143 25.57 24.51 -4.57
CA ASP A 143 26.75 24.88 -5.35
C ASP A 143 26.34 25.89 -6.45
N PRO A 144 26.70 27.17 -6.32
CA PRO A 144 26.42 28.18 -7.34
C PRO A 144 26.94 27.79 -8.72
N GLU A 145 28.06 27.06 -8.79
CA GLU A 145 28.75 26.65 -10.01
C GLU A 145 28.27 25.28 -10.53
N LEU A 146 27.18 24.73 -9.97
CA LEU A 146 26.65 23.46 -10.42
C LEU A 146 26.19 23.54 -11.88
N ASP A 147 26.85 22.73 -12.71
CA ASP A 147 26.53 22.55 -14.12
C ASP A 147 26.38 21.07 -14.42
N ILE A 148 25.17 20.66 -14.84
CA ILE A 148 24.85 19.29 -15.23
C ILE A 148 24.06 19.28 -16.52
N ARG A 149 24.32 18.28 -17.35
CA ARG A 149 23.46 17.96 -18.51
C ARG A 149 22.37 16.98 -18.12
N SER A 150 21.12 17.43 -18.06
CA SER A 150 19.96 16.57 -17.87
C SER A 150 19.31 16.24 -19.22
N PRO A 151 18.90 14.98 -19.48
CA PRO A 151 18.02 14.65 -20.60
C PRO A 151 16.73 15.50 -20.56
N CYS A 152 16.24 15.94 -21.72
CA CYS A 152 14.94 16.57 -21.80
C CYS A 152 13.84 15.52 -21.73
N GLU A 153 13.14 15.44 -20.59
CA GLU A 153 12.12 14.43 -20.29
C GLU A 153 10.70 14.89 -20.66
N ASN A 154 10.58 15.89 -21.54
CA ASN A 154 9.31 16.52 -21.97
C ASN A 154 8.40 17.01 -20.82
N HIS A 155 8.96 17.34 -19.66
CA HIS A 155 8.23 18.02 -18.58
C HIS A 155 7.78 19.39 -19.05
N LEU A 156 6.47 19.57 -19.20
CA LEU A 156 5.91 20.77 -19.77
C LEU A 156 6.01 21.94 -18.78
N LEU A 157 6.29 23.12 -19.32
CA LEU A 157 6.26 24.36 -18.56
C LEU A 157 4.90 25.05 -18.69
N ILE A 158 4.40 25.60 -17.57
CA ILE A 158 3.33 26.59 -17.55
C ILE A 158 3.81 27.87 -18.26
N PRO A 159 2.93 28.64 -18.91
CA PRO A 159 3.33 29.79 -19.73
C PRO A 159 4.26 30.78 -19.02
N VAL A 160 3.95 31.15 -17.77
CA VAL A 160 4.79 32.08 -16.99
C VAL A 160 6.21 31.55 -16.73
N ASN A 161 6.39 30.23 -16.65
CA ASN A 161 7.71 29.63 -16.48
C ASN A 161 8.46 29.47 -17.79
N VAL A 162 7.77 29.40 -18.93
CA VAL A 162 8.41 29.53 -20.25
C VAL A 162 9.07 30.91 -20.32
N ASP A 163 8.33 31.97 -19.99
CA ASP A 163 8.87 33.34 -20.02
C ASP A 163 10.04 33.52 -19.04
N LEU A 164 9.98 32.89 -17.87
CA LEU A 164 11.07 32.92 -16.90
C LEU A 164 12.32 32.19 -17.40
N MET A 165 12.17 30.95 -17.86
CA MET A 165 13.29 30.06 -18.20
C MET A 165 13.90 30.32 -19.58
N PHE A 166 13.17 31.00 -20.47
CA PHE A 166 13.68 31.45 -21.77
C PHE A 166 13.84 32.98 -21.85
N GLY A 167 13.59 33.69 -20.75
CA GLY A 167 13.73 35.14 -20.66
C GLY A 167 15.18 35.61 -20.50
N ARG A 168 15.37 36.93 -20.49
CA ARG A 168 16.69 37.59 -20.47
C ARG A 168 17.54 37.26 -19.24
N ARG A 169 16.92 36.86 -18.13
CA ARG A 169 17.58 36.50 -16.86
C ARG A 169 18.05 35.05 -16.81
N SER A 170 17.60 34.22 -17.75
CA SER A 170 17.91 32.79 -17.76
C SER A 170 19.11 32.46 -18.64
N GLN A 171 19.66 31.27 -18.43
CA GLN A 171 20.73 30.70 -19.23
C GLN A 171 20.35 29.26 -19.63
N PRO A 172 20.83 28.74 -20.77
CA PRO A 172 20.47 27.40 -21.25
C PRO A 172 20.70 26.29 -20.22
N HIS A 173 21.74 26.38 -19.40
CA HIS A 173 22.05 25.38 -18.37
C HIS A 173 21.03 25.37 -17.21
N LEU A 174 20.37 26.50 -16.92
CA LEU A 174 19.36 26.58 -15.86
C LEU A 174 18.15 25.72 -16.18
N MET A 175 17.78 25.64 -17.46
CA MET A 175 16.73 24.73 -17.89
C MET A 175 17.11 23.26 -17.65
N GLN A 176 18.39 22.90 -17.81
CA GLN A 176 18.85 21.53 -17.57
C GLN A 176 18.78 21.18 -16.07
N LEU A 177 19.18 22.11 -15.20
CA LEU A 177 19.05 21.96 -13.74
C LEU A 177 17.58 21.87 -13.30
N PHE A 178 16.74 22.75 -13.82
CA PHE A 178 15.32 22.74 -13.48
C PHE A 178 14.60 21.49 -14.01
N ASN A 179 14.94 21.03 -15.22
CA ASN A 179 14.43 19.77 -15.76
C ASN A 179 14.85 18.58 -14.91
N GLU A 180 16.10 18.55 -14.43
CA GLU A 180 16.55 17.51 -13.50
C GLU A 180 15.74 17.53 -12.21
N TYR A 181 15.57 18.71 -11.59
CA TYR A 181 14.77 18.85 -10.38
C TYR A 181 13.34 18.36 -10.57
N MET A 182 12.67 18.79 -11.64
CA MET A 182 11.32 18.33 -11.97
C MET A 182 11.27 16.81 -12.16
N HIS A 183 12.25 16.25 -12.86
CA HIS A 183 12.31 14.82 -13.10
C HIS A 183 12.48 14.02 -11.81
N GLN A 184 13.37 14.44 -10.90
CA GLN A 184 13.57 13.80 -9.61
C GLN A 184 12.28 13.85 -8.76
N MET A 185 11.56 14.97 -8.76
CA MET A 185 10.25 15.08 -8.08
C MET A 185 9.18 14.17 -8.69
N VAL A 186 9.16 14.02 -10.02
CA VAL A 186 8.25 13.12 -10.75
C VAL A 186 8.57 11.65 -10.45
N LEU A 187 9.85 11.28 -10.48
CA LEU A 187 10.30 9.95 -10.09
C LEU A 187 9.87 9.64 -8.65
N LEU A 188 10.13 10.57 -7.71
CA LEU A 188 9.77 10.39 -6.31
C LEU A 188 8.26 10.21 -6.14
N ARG A 189 7.43 11.05 -6.77
CA ARG A 189 5.97 10.88 -6.71
C ARG A 189 5.58 9.47 -7.14
N ASP A 190 6.10 9.02 -8.27
CA ASP A 190 5.68 7.74 -8.86
C ASP A 190 6.17 6.55 -8.03
N THR A 191 7.39 6.61 -7.50
CA THR A 191 7.95 5.51 -6.67
C THR A 191 7.25 5.35 -5.33
N LEU A 192 6.57 6.40 -4.86
CA LEU A 192 5.78 6.40 -3.63
C LEU A 192 4.35 5.87 -3.80
N LEU A 193 3.85 5.74 -5.04
CA LEU A 193 2.49 5.27 -5.32
C LEU A 193 2.10 3.95 -4.63
N PRO A 194 3.00 2.96 -4.44
CA PRO A 194 2.64 1.72 -3.76
C PRO A 194 2.24 1.86 -2.28
N PHE A 195 2.55 2.98 -1.61
CA PHE A 195 2.54 3.06 -0.16
C PHE A 195 1.43 3.98 0.38
N ARG A 196 0.61 3.47 1.31
CA ARG A 196 -0.41 4.24 2.04
C ARG A 196 0.22 5.27 2.97
N ASN A 197 1.22 4.91 3.76
CA ASN A 197 1.97 5.84 4.62
C ASN A 197 3.29 6.22 3.94
N PHE A 198 3.19 6.70 2.69
CA PHE A 198 4.37 6.99 1.88
C PHE A 198 5.37 7.90 2.59
N ASP A 199 4.92 8.80 3.45
CA ASP A 199 5.72 9.79 4.17
C ASP A 199 6.61 9.19 5.26
N GLU A 200 6.32 7.97 5.71
CA GLU A 200 7.06 7.28 6.77
C GLU A 200 8.09 6.27 6.25
N ILE A 201 8.06 5.96 4.95
CA ILE A 201 8.94 4.92 4.39
C ILE A 201 10.40 5.34 4.47
N LEU A 202 11.30 4.36 4.57
CA LEU A 202 12.74 4.58 4.63
C LEU A 202 13.41 4.09 3.37
N ILE A 203 13.85 5.03 2.55
CA ILE A 203 14.41 4.79 1.23
C ILE A 203 15.93 4.67 1.37
N PRO A 204 16.52 3.48 1.16
CA PRO A 204 17.95 3.36 1.03
C PRO A 204 18.38 3.93 -0.34
N ILE A 205 19.27 4.91 -0.31
CA ILE A 205 19.96 5.44 -1.49
C ILE A 205 21.41 5.00 -1.37
N ASP A 206 21.94 4.30 -2.36
CA ASP A 206 23.32 3.78 -2.30
C ASP A 206 24.37 4.79 -2.76
N GLY A 207 23.95 5.95 -3.31
CA GLY A 207 24.80 7.02 -3.85
C GLY A 207 25.69 6.60 -5.03
N LYS A 208 25.62 5.34 -5.47
CA LYS A 208 26.39 4.73 -6.56
C LYS A 208 25.54 4.58 -7.82
N ALA A 209 24.23 4.51 -7.66
CA ALA A 209 23.25 4.49 -8.72
C ALA A 209 23.24 5.81 -9.52
N ALA A 210 22.56 5.80 -10.67
CA ALA A 210 22.38 6.98 -11.53
C ALA A 210 21.94 8.23 -10.74
N ARG A 211 22.29 9.44 -11.23
CA ARG A 211 22.01 10.75 -10.59
C ARG A 211 20.67 10.78 -9.83
N GLY A 212 20.73 11.03 -8.52
CA GLY A 212 19.56 11.00 -7.65
C GLY A 212 18.90 9.63 -7.61
N ILE A 213 17.62 9.55 -7.98
CA ILE A 213 16.84 8.29 -8.00
C ILE A 213 16.52 7.80 -9.42
N ARG A 214 17.29 8.22 -10.44
CA ARG A 214 17.08 7.83 -11.86
C ARG A 214 17.18 6.34 -12.14
N HIS A 215 17.84 5.56 -11.28
CA HIS A 215 17.89 4.11 -11.41
C HIS A 215 16.51 3.43 -11.38
N LEU A 216 15.48 4.16 -10.92
CA LEU A 216 14.09 3.69 -10.88
C LEU A 216 13.33 3.92 -12.19
N GLU A 217 13.89 4.62 -13.17
CA GLU A 217 13.26 4.87 -14.48
C GLU A 217 12.75 3.59 -15.17
N PRO A 218 13.50 2.46 -15.23
CA PRO A 218 13.01 1.25 -15.90
C PRO A 218 11.80 0.64 -15.18
N SER A 219 11.84 0.55 -13.85
CA SER A 219 10.74 0.02 -13.04
C SER A 219 9.52 0.93 -13.09
N ARG A 220 9.73 2.24 -13.09
CA ARG A 220 8.69 3.25 -13.30
C ARG A 220 8.01 3.04 -14.65
N ALA A 221 8.75 2.92 -15.74
CA ALA A 221 8.18 2.76 -17.08
C ALA A 221 7.31 1.50 -17.17
N GLN A 222 7.74 0.38 -16.58
CA GLN A 222 6.97 -0.85 -16.51
C GLN A 222 5.67 -0.68 -15.69
N PHE A 223 5.76 -0.03 -14.54
CA PHE A 223 4.60 0.23 -13.68
C PHE A 223 3.57 1.14 -14.38
N LEU A 224 4.02 2.26 -14.94
CA LEU A 224 3.16 3.21 -15.64
C LEU A 224 2.53 2.61 -16.90
N THR A 225 3.24 1.75 -17.62
CA THR A 225 2.65 1.00 -18.75
C THR A 225 1.47 0.17 -18.28
N THR A 226 1.60 -0.51 -17.14
CA THR A 226 0.50 -1.29 -16.55
C THR A 226 -0.67 -0.40 -16.15
N LEU A 227 -0.41 0.73 -15.47
CA LEU A 227 -1.41 1.69 -15.03
C LEU A 227 -2.23 2.32 -16.18
N VAL A 228 -1.59 2.55 -17.33
CA VAL A 228 -2.23 3.18 -18.50
C VAL A 228 -2.94 2.15 -19.39
N THR A 229 -2.37 0.96 -19.56
CA THR A 229 -2.89 -0.04 -20.52
C THR A 229 -3.81 -1.09 -19.92
N LYS A 230 -3.76 -1.30 -18.60
CA LYS A 230 -4.47 -2.38 -17.88
C LYS A 230 -5.01 -1.88 -16.53
N SER A 231 -5.71 -2.76 -15.81
CA SER A 231 -5.93 -2.59 -14.37
C SER A 231 -4.62 -2.81 -13.62
N VAL A 232 -4.39 -2.03 -12.57
CA VAL A 232 -3.23 -2.18 -11.69
C VAL A 232 -3.40 -3.49 -10.92
N THR A 233 -2.33 -4.26 -10.82
CA THR A 233 -2.34 -5.56 -10.12
C THR A 233 -1.48 -5.50 -8.86
N GLN A 234 -1.75 -6.38 -7.89
CA GLN A 234 -0.90 -6.51 -6.70
C GLN A 234 0.56 -6.80 -7.06
N VAL A 235 0.76 -7.64 -8.09
CA VAL A 235 2.09 -8.02 -8.58
C VAL A 235 2.86 -6.81 -9.07
N SER A 236 2.22 -5.94 -9.86
CA SER A 236 2.87 -4.71 -10.34
C SER A 236 3.18 -3.72 -9.21
N VAL A 237 2.30 -3.58 -8.22
CA VAL A 237 2.51 -2.70 -7.05
C VAL A 237 3.69 -3.19 -6.23
N LEU A 238 3.75 -4.49 -5.95
CA LEU A 238 4.83 -5.08 -5.17
C LEU A 238 6.16 -5.08 -5.91
N ALA A 239 6.16 -5.39 -7.21
CA ALA A 239 7.37 -5.31 -8.02
C ALA A 239 8.00 -3.91 -7.99
N TYR A 240 7.16 -2.86 -8.01
CA TYR A 240 7.66 -1.50 -7.97
C TYR A 240 8.12 -1.09 -6.56
N ALA A 241 7.40 -1.48 -5.51
CA ALA A 241 7.83 -1.27 -4.12
C ALA A 241 9.18 -1.93 -3.83
N LYS A 242 9.39 -3.16 -4.33
CA LYS A 242 10.67 -3.88 -4.22
C LYS A 242 11.79 -3.17 -4.95
N ALA A 243 11.52 -2.64 -6.16
CA ALA A 243 12.55 -1.91 -6.91
C ALA A 243 13.09 -0.70 -6.15
N LEU A 244 12.25 -0.05 -5.33
CA LEU A 244 12.64 1.07 -4.47
C LEU A 244 13.40 0.62 -3.21
N LEU A 245 12.88 -0.38 -2.48
CA LEU A 245 13.32 -0.65 -1.11
C LEU A 245 14.21 -1.89 -0.95
N ALA A 246 14.07 -2.88 -1.83
CA ALA A 246 14.72 -4.18 -1.70
C ALA A 246 14.84 -4.89 -3.08
N PRO A 247 15.67 -4.36 -4.00
CA PRO A 247 15.76 -4.84 -5.37
C PRO A 247 16.28 -6.28 -5.49
N ASP A 248 17.05 -6.75 -4.50
CA ASP A 248 17.67 -8.08 -4.49
C ASP A 248 16.73 -9.20 -4.02
N LEU A 249 15.51 -8.88 -3.56
CA LEU A 249 14.54 -9.89 -3.16
C LEU A 249 14.14 -10.78 -4.35
N PRO A 250 14.03 -12.11 -4.15
CA PRO A 250 13.77 -13.07 -5.21
C PRO A 250 12.47 -12.77 -5.96
N ARG A 251 12.39 -13.20 -7.22
CA ARG A 251 11.15 -13.20 -8.00
C ARG A 251 10.46 -14.55 -7.80
N THR A 252 9.15 -14.53 -7.58
CA THR A 252 8.29 -15.72 -7.51
C THR A 252 7.17 -15.59 -8.53
N ASP A 253 6.50 -16.70 -8.86
CA ASP A 253 5.43 -16.71 -9.87
C ASP A 253 4.25 -15.79 -9.50
N THR A 254 4.02 -15.58 -8.21
CA THR A 254 2.97 -14.69 -7.69
C THR A 254 3.45 -13.25 -7.54
N GLY A 255 4.76 -13.01 -7.54
CA GLY A 255 5.42 -11.77 -7.12
C GLY A 255 5.44 -11.52 -5.61
N GLY A 256 4.64 -12.24 -4.81
CA GLY A 256 4.42 -12.04 -3.37
C GLY A 256 3.27 -11.07 -3.02
N TYR A 257 3.13 -10.74 -1.73
CA TYR A 257 2.16 -9.73 -1.26
C TYR A 257 2.72 -8.70 -0.28
N GLY A 258 3.95 -8.89 0.19
CA GLY A 258 4.64 -8.01 1.14
C GLY A 258 6.08 -8.49 1.32
N PHE A 259 6.88 -7.76 2.09
CA PHE A 259 8.25 -8.14 2.37
C PHE A 259 8.81 -7.44 3.61
N GLN A 260 9.82 -8.03 4.22
CA GLN A 260 10.74 -7.36 5.14
C GLN A 260 12.01 -6.95 4.38
N TYR A 261 12.56 -5.81 4.73
CA TYR A 261 13.87 -5.32 4.30
C TYR A 261 14.63 -4.74 5.49
N GLU A 262 15.88 -4.31 5.27
CA GLU A 262 16.79 -3.86 6.34
C GLU A 262 16.19 -2.79 7.27
N HIS A 263 15.34 -1.89 6.74
CA HIS A 263 14.79 -0.77 7.49
C HIS A 263 13.31 -0.93 7.85
N GLY A 264 12.70 -2.11 7.70
CA GLY A 264 11.36 -2.39 8.23
C GLY A 264 10.59 -3.43 7.43
N THR A 265 9.26 -3.44 7.60
CA THR A 265 8.37 -4.42 6.96
C THR A 265 7.29 -3.72 6.16
N ILE A 266 7.07 -4.18 4.93
CA ILE A 266 6.02 -3.75 4.02
C ILE A 266 4.91 -4.81 4.03
N LEU A 267 3.71 -4.41 4.46
CA LEU A 267 2.53 -5.28 4.58
C LEU A 267 1.38 -4.76 3.72
N PRO A 268 0.38 -5.59 3.37
CA PRO A 268 -0.87 -5.10 2.79
C PRO A 268 -1.55 -4.09 3.73
N ALA A 269 -1.90 -2.90 3.23
CA ALA A 269 -2.43 -1.81 4.05
C ALA A 269 -3.78 -2.15 4.73
N VAL A 270 -4.52 -3.15 4.22
CA VAL A 270 -5.76 -3.65 4.83
C VAL A 270 -5.56 -4.16 6.27
N LEU A 271 -4.34 -4.60 6.63
CA LEU A 271 -4.05 -5.09 7.97
C LEU A 271 -4.00 -3.99 9.05
N SER A 272 -3.87 -2.74 8.66
CA SER A 272 -3.83 -1.62 9.61
C SER A 272 -5.21 -1.05 9.94
N GLY A 273 -6.28 -1.64 9.39
CA GLY A 273 -7.66 -1.23 9.59
C GLY A 273 -7.97 0.18 9.09
N GLY A 274 -9.20 0.61 9.34
CA GLY A 274 -9.76 1.86 8.86
C GLY A 274 -10.22 1.78 7.41
N ASP A 275 -10.16 2.91 6.69
CA ASP A 275 -10.54 2.98 5.29
C ASP A 275 -9.64 2.06 4.44
N THR A 276 -10.28 1.09 3.79
CA THR A 276 -9.55 0.08 3.03
C THR A 276 -9.02 0.61 1.72
N HIS A 277 -7.75 0.25 1.50
CA HIS A 277 -7.06 0.38 0.23
C HIS A 277 -7.17 -0.95 -0.53
N PHE A 278 -7.22 -0.86 -1.84
CA PHE A 278 -7.33 -1.99 -2.75
C PHE A 278 -5.98 -2.70 -2.93
N HIS A 279 -4.95 -2.02 -3.42
CA HIS A 279 -3.62 -2.61 -3.64
C HIS A 279 -2.50 -2.06 -2.77
N LEU A 280 -2.73 -0.94 -2.07
CA LEU A 280 -1.65 -0.27 -1.35
C LEU A 280 -1.03 -1.13 -0.26
N LEU A 281 0.25 -0.87 -0.07
CA LEU A 281 1.10 -1.42 0.95
C LEU A 281 1.29 -0.39 2.06
N GLU A 282 1.68 -0.84 3.24
CA GLU A 282 1.98 -0.01 4.39
C GLU A 282 3.35 -0.38 4.93
N TYR A 283 4.17 0.62 5.17
CA TYR A 283 5.44 0.47 5.85
C TYR A 283 5.21 0.41 7.35
N VAL A 284 5.86 -0.54 8.00
CA VAL A 284 5.78 -0.77 9.43
C VAL A 284 7.20 -0.83 9.97
N PRO A 285 7.57 0.00 10.97
CA PRO A 285 8.92 0.03 11.54
C PRO A 285 9.12 -1.15 12.50
N THR A 286 9.10 -2.36 11.94
CA THR A 286 9.24 -3.62 12.64
C THR A 286 10.03 -4.64 11.82
N GLN A 287 10.62 -5.61 12.50
CA GLN A 287 11.17 -6.84 11.91
C GLN A 287 10.46 -8.06 12.51
N LEU A 288 9.94 -8.92 11.63
CA LEU A 288 9.35 -10.22 11.94
C LEU A 288 10.42 -11.26 12.28
N ASP A 289 11.54 -11.24 11.56
CA ASP A 289 12.74 -12.05 11.87
C ASP A 289 13.99 -11.17 11.75
N PRO A 290 14.56 -10.72 12.88
CA PRO A 290 15.76 -9.89 12.89
C PRO A 290 17.04 -10.59 12.39
N SER A 291 17.03 -11.92 12.26
CA SER A 291 18.19 -12.66 11.77
C SER A 291 18.36 -12.59 10.25
N GLN A 292 17.29 -12.23 9.53
CA GLN A 292 17.29 -12.07 8.09
C GLN A 292 16.96 -10.63 7.69
N LYS A 293 17.82 -10.02 6.89
CA LYS A 293 17.59 -8.65 6.42
C LYS A 293 16.38 -8.57 5.47
N ASN A 294 16.31 -9.47 4.51
CA ASN A 294 15.37 -9.42 3.40
C ASN A 294 14.54 -10.69 3.36
N ILE A 295 13.21 -10.54 3.46
CA ILE A 295 12.25 -11.66 3.41
C ILE A 295 11.11 -11.28 2.49
N LEU A 296 10.82 -12.09 1.48
CA LEU A 296 9.60 -11.97 0.66
C LEU A 296 8.47 -12.77 1.30
N PHE A 297 7.29 -12.17 1.43
CA PHE A 297 6.09 -12.88 1.84
C PHE A 297 5.30 -13.34 0.61
N ASP A 298 5.10 -14.66 0.51
CA ASP A 298 4.40 -15.29 -0.60
C ASP A 298 3.15 -16.05 -0.13
N TYR A 299 2.20 -16.17 -1.04
CA TYR A 299 0.89 -16.77 -0.84
C TYR A 299 0.99 -18.24 -0.48
N GLU A 300 0.09 -18.68 0.40
CA GLU A 300 -0.07 -20.12 0.66
C GLU A 300 -0.48 -20.90 -0.60
N PHE A 301 -1.38 -20.32 -1.39
CA PHE A 301 -1.80 -20.84 -2.69
C PHE A 301 -1.44 -19.82 -3.77
N SER A 302 -0.50 -20.18 -4.65
CA SER A 302 -0.04 -19.29 -5.71
C SER A 302 -1.18 -18.89 -6.65
N ASP A 303 -1.91 -19.89 -7.15
CA ASP A 303 -3.14 -19.72 -7.91
C ASP A 303 -4.35 -20.23 -7.10
N TYR A 304 -5.34 -19.36 -6.87
CA TYR A 304 -6.54 -19.74 -6.13
C TYR A 304 -7.45 -20.66 -6.96
N TYR A 305 -7.38 -20.65 -8.29
CA TYR A 305 -8.18 -21.55 -9.12
C TYR A 305 -7.79 -23.02 -8.94
N THR A 306 -6.53 -23.31 -8.60
CA THR A 306 -6.01 -24.67 -8.39
C THR A 306 -5.89 -25.04 -6.91
N ALA A 307 -6.22 -24.13 -5.99
CA ALA A 307 -6.22 -24.41 -4.56
C ALA A 307 -7.25 -25.51 -4.21
N PRO A 308 -6.96 -26.40 -3.23
CA PRO A 308 -7.95 -27.33 -2.71
C PRO A 308 -9.20 -26.59 -2.23
N ARG A 309 -10.38 -27.16 -2.49
CA ARG A 309 -11.68 -26.55 -2.23
C ARG A 309 -12.50 -27.42 -1.27
N PRO A 310 -12.13 -27.44 0.02
CA PRO A 310 -12.89 -28.19 1.02
C PRO A 310 -14.33 -27.66 1.11
N GLU A 311 -15.26 -28.59 1.29
CA GLU A 311 -16.67 -28.27 1.48
C GLU A 311 -16.87 -27.64 2.85
N ILE A 312 -17.61 -26.53 2.91
CA ILE A 312 -17.96 -25.89 4.18
C ILE A 312 -18.77 -26.85 5.07
N ALA A 313 -18.57 -26.75 6.39
CA ALA A 313 -19.38 -27.48 7.35
C ALA A 313 -20.89 -27.15 7.17
N PRO A 314 -21.81 -28.08 7.48
CA PRO A 314 -23.23 -27.80 7.40
C PRO A 314 -23.61 -26.59 8.27
N GLY A 315 -24.28 -25.62 7.65
CA GLY A 315 -24.84 -24.46 8.35
C GLY A 315 -26.29 -24.68 8.77
N SER A 316 -26.88 -23.66 9.40
CA SER A 316 -28.28 -23.66 9.81
C SER A 316 -29.13 -22.93 8.77
N GLU A 317 -30.13 -23.62 8.21
CA GLU A 317 -31.13 -22.97 7.36
C GLU A 317 -31.99 -22.01 8.18
N MET A 318 -32.12 -20.77 7.70
CA MET A 318 -32.85 -19.70 8.36
C MET A 318 -33.86 -19.09 7.39
N GLN A 319 -35.07 -18.84 7.90
CA GLN A 319 -36.11 -18.18 7.12
C GLN A 319 -35.84 -16.69 7.02
N ALA A 320 -36.45 -16.03 6.03
CA ALA A 320 -36.23 -14.62 5.76
C ALA A 320 -36.53 -13.71 6.97
N ASP A 321 -37.54 -14.06 7.76
CA ASP A 321 -37.94 -13.30 8.96
C ASP A 321 -36.89 -13.39 10.07
N ASP A 322 -36.25 -14.56 10.25
CA ASP A 322 -35.21 -14.77 11.27
C ASP A 322 -33.93 -13.96 10.95
N LEU A 323 -33.68 -13.75 9.65
CA LEU A 323 -32.52 -13.00 9.16
C LEU A 323 -32.60 -11.49 9.43
N LEU A 324 -33.77 -10.96 9.80
CA LEU A 324 -33.92 -9.55 10.18
C LEU A 324 -33.19 -9.21 11.48
N ASN A 325 -32.87 -10.21 12.30
CA ASN A 325 -32.17 -10.04 13.57
C ASN A 325 -30.64 -10.09 13.42
N PHE A 326 -30.12 -10.13 12.19
CA PHE A 326 -28.69 -10.22 11.90
C PHE A 326 -28.06 -8.86 11.55
N PRO A 327 -26.75 -8.70 11.82
CA PRO A 327 -25.92 -9.61 12.61
C PRO A 327 -26.24 -9.39 14.09
N SER A 328 -26.75 -10.41 14.76
CA SER A 328 -26.96 -10.34 16.20
C SER A 328 -25.58 -10.28 16.87
N GLU A 329 -25.46 -9.69 18.07
CA GLU A 329 -24.30 -9.91 18.94
C GLU A 329 -24.26 -11.42 19.28
N SER A 330 -23.69 -12.21 18.37
CA SER A 330 -23.55 -13.64 18.56
C SER A 330 -22.68 -13.85 19.80
N THR A 331 -22.99 -14.86 20.59
CA THR A 331 -22.13 -15.41 21.66
C THR A 331 -20.82 -16.01 21.14
N SER A 332 -20.37 -15.56 19.96
CA SER A 332 -19.14 -15.98 19.31
C SER A 332 -17.95 -15.63 20.21
N PRO A 333 -16.97 -16.54 20.31
CA PRO A 333 -15.73 -16.29 21.02
C PRO A 333 -15.04 -15.02 20.55
N VAL A 334 -14.67 -14.17 21.50
CA VAL A 334 -14.03 -12.87 21.23
C VAL A 334 -12.54 -13.08 21.03
N VAL A 335 -11.94 -12.37 20.08
CA VAL A 335 -10.48 -12.38 19.89
C VAL A 335 -9.80 -11.73 21.10
N GLN A 336 -8.97 -12.49 21.82
CA GLN A 336 -8.15 -11.98 22.91
C GLN A 336 -6.82 -11.40 22.43
N GLN A 337 -6.22 -12.06 21.43
CA GLN A 337 -4.92 -11.65 20.92
C GLN A 337 -4.80 -11.96 19.43
N ALA A 338 -4.19 -11.01 18.70
CA ALA A 338 -3.84 -11.17 17.31
C ALA A 338 -2.34 -10.92 17.10
N ARG A 339 -1.69 -11.77 16.30
CA ARG A 339 -0.27 -11.62 15.95
C ARG A 339 0.04 -12.09 14.55
N LEU A 340 1.05 -11.47 13.94
CA LEU A 340 1.68 -11.95 12.72
C LEU A 340 2.79 -12.95 13.07
N SER A 341 2.87 -14.02 12.30
CA SER A 341 3.86 -15.08 12.51
C SER A 341 4.36 -15.65 11.19
N LEU A 342 5.68 -15.75 11.05
CA LEU A 342 6.29 -16.43 9.92
C LEU A 342 6.07 -17.93 10.05
N VAL A 343 5.69 -18.58 8.95
CA VAL A 343 5.69 -20.04 8.87
C VAL A 343 7.15 -20.51 8.86
N PRO A 344 7.55 -21.42 9.75
CA PRO A 344 8.90 -21.99 9.73
C PRO A 344 9.18 -22.64 8.37
N SER A 345 10.26 -22.21 7.72
CA SER A 345 10.77 -22.87 6.52
C SER A 345 11.94 -23.76 6.92
N THR A 346 11.95 -25.00 6.41
CA THR A 346 13.10 -25.91 6.55
C THR A 346 14.26 -25.51 5.65
N ASN A 347 13.99 -24.67 4.64
CA ASN A 347 15.00 -24.17 3.71
C ASN A 347 15.38 -22.74 4.10
N SER A 348 16.67 -22.41 4.04
CA SER A 348 17.20 -21.05 4.26
C SER A 348 16.88 -20.10 3.09
N THR A 349 15.69 -20.21 2.51
CA THR A 349 15.22 -19.37 1.41
C THR A 349 14.65 -18.08 1.97
N PRO A 350 14.92 -16.91 1.37
CA PRO A 350 14.36 -15.63 1.81
C PRO A 350 12.87 -15.46 1.39
N VAL A 351 12.13 -16.56 1.19
CA VAL A 351 10.71 -16.56 0.82
C VAL A 351 9.95 -17.31 1.90
N HIS A 352 8.99 -16.65 2.52
CA HIS A 352 8.23 -17.17 3.65
C HIS A 352 6.74 -16.89 3.49
N GLN A 353 5.91 -17.65 4.20
CA GLN A 353 4.49 -17.33 4.37
C GLN A 353 4.30 -16.58 5.68
N LEU A 354 3.46 -15.55 5.67
CA LEU A 354 3.08 -14.79 6.86
C LEU A 354 1.64 -15.13 7.25
N LYS A 355 1.43 -15.58 8.49
CA LYS A 355 0.10 -15.93 9.00
C LYS A 355 -0.36 -14.95 10.07
N LEU A 356 -1.61 -14.51 9.94
CA LEU A 356 -2.36 -13.88 11.01
C LEU A 356 -2.87 -14.98 11.94
N ARG A 357 -2.39 -14.98 13.18
CA ARG A 357 -2.82 -15.88 14.24
C ARG A 357 -3.76 -15.15 15.18
N LEU A 358 -4.95 -15.70 15.37
CA LEU A 358 -5.95 -15.21 16.31
C LEU A 358 -6.11 -16.22 17.45
N GLU A 359 -6.07 -15.71 18.68
CA GLU A 359 -6.29 -16.48 19.91
C GLU A 359 -7.59 -15.98 20.53
N PHE A 360 -8.55 -16.89 20.69
CA PHE A 360 -9.90 -16.58 21.18
C PHE A 360 -10.04 -16.86 22.67
N ASN A 361 -11.02 -16.22 23.31
CA ASN A 361 -11.28 -16.37 24.75
C ASN A 361 -11.65 -17.78 25.23
N ASN A 362 -12.03 -18.67 24.32
CA ASN A 362 -12.30 -20.08 24.58
C ASN A 362 -11.04 -20.97 24.45
N GLY A 363 -9.85 -20.37 24.30
CA GLY A 363 -8.57 -21.06 24.15
C GLY A 363 -8.30 -21.60 22.74
N LYS A 364 -9.24 -21.46 21.79
CA LYS A 364 -9.01 -21.88 20.40
C LYS A 364 -8.06 -20.89 19.71
N CYS A 365 -7.22 -21.43 18.83
CA CYS A 365 -6.29 -20.66 18.01
C CYS A 365 -6.52 -20.98 16.54
N VAL A 366 -6.53 -19.95 15.70
CA VAL A 366 -6.59 -20.09 14.24
C VAL A 366 -5.41 -19.38 13.60
N SER A 367 -5.05 -19.79 12.39
CA SER A 367 -4.00 -19.14 11.61
C SER A 367 -4.40 -19.10 10.14
N VAL A 368 -4.34 -17.90 9.56
CA VAL A 368 -4.75 -17.64 8.17
C VAL A 368 -3.61 -16.92 7.44
N ASP A 369 -3.29 -17.34 6.22
CA ASP A 369 -2.29 -16.67 5.39
C ASP A 369 -2.71 -15.22 5.07
N VAL A 370 -1.83 -14.26 5.37
CA VAL A 370 -2.05 -12.83 5.13
C VAL A 370 -2.25 -12.56 3.63
N GLY A 371 -1.54 -13.30 2.78
CA GLY A 371 -1.72 -13.23 1.33
C GLY A 371 -3.16 -13.54 0.92
N GLN A 372 -3.70 -14.66 1.41
CA GLN A 372 -5.10 -15.00 1.15
C GLN A 372 -6.08 -13.97 1.74
N ILE A 373 -5.82 -13.41 2.93
CA ILE A 373 -6.67 -12.33 3.48
C ILE A 373 -6.72 -11.13 2.52
N ALA A 374 -5.55 -10.64 2.10
CA ALA A 374 -5.47 -9.50 1.19
C ALA A 374 -6.07 -9.83 -0.19
N ARG A 375 -5.91 -11.07 -0.67
CA ARG A 375 -6.55 -11.54 -1.90
C ARG A 375 -8.07 -11.58 -1.76
N GLY A 376 -8.60 -12.23 -0.73
CA GLY A 376 -10.03 -12.31 -0.45
C GLY A 376 -10.66 -10.92 -0.38
N HIS A 377 -10.02 -9.98 0.31
CA HIS A 377 -10.45 -8.58 0.36
C HIS A 377 -10.53 -7.93 -1.04
N ARG A 378 -9.51 -8.11 -1.89
CA ARG A 378 -9.52 -7.53 -3.26
C ARG A 378 -10.61 -8.11 -4.14
N TYR A 379 -10.87 -9.41 -4.05
CA TYR A 379 -11.88 -10.07 -4.88
C TYR A 379 -13.29 -10.00 -4.29
N ALA A 380 -13.43 -9.63 -3.02
CA ALA A 380 -14.74 -9.45 -2.40
C ALA A 380 -15.50 -8.27 -3.04
N TYR A 381 -16.82 -8.44 -3.11
CA TYR A 381 -17.75 -7.41 -3.54
C TYR A 381 -18.29 -6.67 -2.32
N GLN A 382 -18.72 -5.43 -2.52
CA GLN A 382 -19.40 -4.67 -1.48
C GLN A 382 -20.89 -4.60 -1.80
N ALA A 383 -21.74 -4.83 -0.80
CA ALA A 383 -23.17 -4.61 -0.93
C ALA A 383 -23.46 -3.13 -1.27
N LEU A 384 -24.51 -2.89 -2.05
CA LEU A 384 -24.87 -1.53 -2.44
C LEU A 384 -25.49 -0.77 -1.26
N ALA A 385 -25.08 0.49 -1.07
CA ALA A 385 -25.74 1.39 -0.14
C ALA A 385 -27.18 1.67 -0.62
N GLY A 386 -28.17 1.04 0.01
CA GLY A 386 -29.59 1.16 -0.35
C GLY A 386 -30.47 1.63 0.81
N LYS A 387 -31.62 2.27 0.52
CA LYS A 387 -32.62 2.66 1.52
C LYS A 387 -33.31 1.42 2.09
N LYS A 388 -33.40 1.36 3.44
CA LYS A 388 -34.05 0.37 4.33
C LYS A 388 -33.95 -1.10 3.88
N ALA A 389 -33.38 -1.93 4.76
CA ALA A 389 -33.39 -3.38 4.63
C ALA A 389 -34.81 -3.88 4.30
N GLY A 390 -35.03 -4.32 3.07
CA GLY A 390 -36.20 -5.09 2.70
C GLY A 390 -36.01 -6.54 3.14
N LEU A 391 -37.12 -7.23 3.38
CA LEU A 391 -37.13 -8.67 3.63
C LEU A 391 -36.32 -9.40 2.54
N PRO A 392 -35.38 -10.30 2.91
CA PRO A 392 -34.69 -11.11 1.92
C PRO A 392 -35.69 -11.96 1.14
N ALA A 393 -35.52 -12.05 -0.17
CA ALA A 393 -36.43 -12.79 -1.03
C ALA A 393 -36.35 -14.33 -0.87
N GLN A 394 -35.30 -14.84 -0.22
CA GLN A 394 -34.99 -16.26 -0.12
C GLN A 394 -34.40 -16.64 1.25
N PRO A 395 -34.59 -17.89 1.72
CA PRO A 395 -33.91 -18.41 2.89
C PRO A 395 -32.39 -18.42 2.68
N ALA A 396 -31.64 -18.37 3.77
CA ALA A 396 -30.18 -18.41 3.74
C ALA A 396 -29.65 -19.48 4.69
N VAL A 397 -28.45 -19.97 4.38
CA VAL A 397 -27.72 -20.90 5.26
C VAL A 397 -26.73 -20.10 6.08
N VAL A 398 -26.90 -20.08 7.40
CA VAL A 398 -26.05 -19.34 8.32
C VAL A 398 -24.91 -20.22 8.82
N HIS A 399 -23.70 -19.71 8.76
CA HIS A 399 -22.47 -20.38 9.17
C HIS A 399 -21.74 -19.59 10.26
N SER A 400 -21.12 -20.30 11.20
CA SER A 400 -20.23 -19.70 12.19
C SER A 400 -18.90 -19.31 11.55
N ALA A 401 -18.49 -18.04 11.70
CA ALA A 401 -17.17 -17.59 11.25
C ALA A 401 -16.04 -18.41 11.90
N LEU A 402 -16.19 -18.74 13.18
CA LEU A 402 -15.20 -19.53 13.90
C LEU A 402 -15.06 -20.96 13.36
N ASP A 403 -16.16 -21.60 12.95
CA ASP A 403 -16.12 -22.95 12.39
C ASP A 403 -15.46 -22.96 11.00
N ILE A 404 -15.67 -21.91 10.20
CA ILE A 404 -14.95 -21.69 8.95
C ILE A 404 -13.45 -21.50 9.21
N LEU A 405 -13.08 -20.69 10.21
CA LEU A 405 -11.68 -20.44 10.53
C LEU A 405 -10.95 -21.67 11.08
N LEU A 406 -11.66 -22.53 11.83
CA LEU A 406 -11.15 -23.77 12.42
C LEU A 406 -11.25 -24.98 11.49
N HIS A 407 -11.73 -24.80 10.26
CA HIS A 407 -11.92 -25.91 9.33
C HIS A 407 -10.64 -26.77 9.24
N PRO A 408 -10.73 -28.10 9.44
CA PRO A 408 -9.56 -28.95 9.61
C PRO A 408 -8.82 -29.18 8.29
N GLU A 409 -9.54 -29.13 7.17
CA GLU A 409 -8.95 -29.32 5.85
C GLU A 409 -8.22 -28.08 5.36
N ARG A 410 -7.09 -28.30 4.68
CA ARG A 410 -6.29 -27.25 4.06
C ARG A 410 -6.87 -26.89 2.70
N GLY A 411 -7.20 -25.63 2.50
CA GLY A 411 -7.71 -25.13 1.23
C GLY A 411 -8.46 -23.81 1.37
N LEU A 412 -9.14 -23.40 0.30
CA LEU A 412 -10.06 -22.28 0.27
C LEU A 412 -11.49 -22.82 0.28
N ILE A 413 -12.21 -22.54 1.36
CA ILE A 413 -13.52 -23.10 1.66
C ILE A 413 -14.56 -22.61 0.65
N THR A 414 -15.38 -23.53 0.15
CA THR A 414 -16.51 -23.24 -0.73
C THR A 414 -17.63 -24.23 -0.45
N THR A 415 -18.70 -24.18 -1.24
CA THR A 415 -19.74 -25.20 -1.23
C THR A 415 -20.15 -25.57 -2.64
N ASN A 416 -20.59 -26.82 -2.83
CA ASN A 416 -21.26 -27.26 -4.05
C ASN A 416 -22.79 -27.02 -4.02
N ARG A 417 -23.34 -26.64 -2.87
CA ARG A 417 -24.75 -26.29 -2.72
C ARG A 417 -24.98 -24.87 -3.22
N GLY A 418 -26.08 -24.68 -3.94
CA GLY A 418 -26.53 -23.34 -4.31
C GLY A 418 -27.01 -22.55 -3.10
N GLY A 419 -27.37 -21.30 -3.35
CA GLY A 419 -27.99 -20.38 -2.40
C GLY A 419 -27.05 -19.34 -1.80
N VAL A 420 -27.59 -18.65 -0.80
CA VAL A 420 -26.92 -17.58 -0.05
C VAL A 420 -26.45 -18.12 1.29
N HIS A 421 -25.14 -17.98 1.54
CA HIS A 421 -24.46 -18.44 2.74
C HIS A 421 -24.02 -17.23 3.56
N VAL A 422 -24.65 -17.03 4.72
CA VAL A 422 -24.42 -15.87 5.58
C VAL A 422 -23.43 -16.22 6.70
N ILE A 423 -22.41 -15.39 6.88
CA ILE A 423 -21.39 -15.52 7.90
C ILE A 423 -21.41 -14.24 8.76
N PRO A 424 -22.16 -14.23 9.87
CA PRO A 424 -22.23 -13.07 10.73
C PRO A 424 -20.95 -12.94 11.57
N THR A 425 -20.40 -11.74 11.60
CA THR A 425 -19.28 -11.40 12.48
C THR A 425 -19.25 -9.90 12.65
N VAL A 426 -19.21 -9.40 13.89
CA VAL A 426 -19.07 -7.95 14.16
C VAL A 426 -17.61 -7.53 14.33
N GLU A 427 -16.71 -8.48 14.56
CA GLU A 427 -15.28 -8.22 14.71
C GLU A 427 -14.60 -8.10 13.33
N PRO A 428 -13.99 -6.94 13.00
CA PRO A 428 -13.41 -6.73 11.68
C PRO A 428 -12.23 -7.64 11.35
N ILE A 429 -11.41 -7.96 12.36
CA ILE A 429 -10.28 -8.88 12.17
C ILE A 429 -10.75 -10.31 11.85
N VAL A 430 -11.88 -10.74 12.40
CA VAL A 430 -12.51 -12.03 12.11
C VAL A 430 -13.09 -12.03 10.70
N ALA A 431 -13.71 -10.92 10.27
CA ALA A 431 -14.18 -10.76 8.89
C ALA A 431 -13.03 -10.86 7.87
N LEU A 432 -11.91 -10.19 8.13
CA LEU A 432 -10.70 -10.28 7.29
C LEU A 432 -10.10 -11.68 7.29
N ALA A 433 -9.97 -12.32 8.46
CA ALA A 433 -9.48 -13.70 8.53
C ALA A 433 -10.39 -14.67 7.76
N THR A 434 -11.71 -14.46 7.82
CA THR A 434 -12.71 -15.26 7.08
C THR A 434 -12.53 -15.09 5.58
N LEU A 435 -12.32 -13.87 5.09
CA LEU A 435 -11.99 -13.62 3.67
C LEU A 435 -10.78 -14.41 3.19
N GLY A 436 -9.77 -14.59 4.04
CA GLY A 436 -8.58 -15.39 3.71
C GLY A 436 -8.79 -16.90 3.74
N LYS A 437 -9.91 -17.38 4.28
CA LYS A 437 -10.29 -18.80 4.30
C LYS A 437 -11.28 -19.19 3.21
N LEU A 438 -12.06 -18.24 2.70
CA LEU A 438 -13.04 -18.49 1.67
C LEU A 438 -12.40 -18.50 0.27
N TYR A 439 -12.98 -19.30 -0.62
CA TYR A 439 -12.70 -19.21 -2.05
C TYR A 439 -13.26 -17.89 -2.60
N PRO A 440 -12.42 -17.03 -3.20
CA PRO A 440 -12.73 -15.60 -3.40
C PRO A 440 -13.72 -15.30 -4.53
N GLU A 441 -14.39 -16.31 -5.09
CA GLU A 441 -15.10 -16.16 -6.36
C GLU A 441 -16.38 -15.33 -6.28
N ASN A 442 -17.18 -15.50 -5.22
CA ASN A 442 -18.46 -14.81 -5.04
C ASN A 442 -18.74 -14.48 -3.57
N VAL A 443 -17.83 -13.71 -2.98
CA VAL A 443 -17.92 -13.26 -1.58
C VAL A 443 -18.35 -11.80 -1.53
N VAL A 444 -19.38 -11.49 -0.76
CA VAL A 444 -19.95 -10.15 -0.59
C VAL A 444 -19.78 -9.70 0.86
N LEU A 445 -19.30 -8.47 1.04
CA LEU A 445 -19.23 -7.78 2.31
C LEU A 445 -20.50 -6.96 2.51
N LEU A 446 -21.21 -7.22 3.61
CA LEU A 446 -22.41 -6.52 4.02
C LEU A 446 -22.16 -5.83 5.37
N PRO A 447 -22.27 -4.50 5.46
CA PRO A 447 -22.14 -3.80 6.73
C PRO A 447 -23.18 -4.23 7.76
N GLU A 448 -22.87 -4.01 9.03
CA GLU A 448 -23.76 -4.30 10.18
C GLU A 448 -25.17 -3.73 10.02
N ASN A 449 -25.29 -2.47 9.57
CA ASN A 449 -26.57 -1.81 9.35
C ASN A 449 -27.22 -2.11 7.99
N GLY A 450 -26.60 -3.00 7.20
CA GLY A 450 -27.11 -3.44 5.91
C GLY A 450 -28.20 -4.50 6.05
N GLY A 451 -28.92 -4.75 4.96
CA GLY A 451 -29.90 -5.83 4.87
C GLY A 451 -29.52 -6.81 3.77
N LEU A 452 -29.83 -8.09 3.94
CA LEU A 452 -29.41 -9.14 2.99
C LEU A 452 -29.88 -8.89 1.54
N SER A 453 -31.02 -8.24 1.36
CA SER A 453 -31.54 -7.79 0.05
C SER A 453 -30.57 -6.86 -0.71
N GLN A 454 -29.70 -6.12 -0.02
CA GLN A 454 -28.66 -5.29 -0.64
C GLN A 454 -27.55 -6.11 -1.33
N THR A 455 -27.48 -7.41 -1.05
CA THR A 455 -26.50 -8.33 -1.64
C THR A 455 -26.98 -8.98 -2.93
N GLU A 456 -28.27 -8.85 -3.29
CA GLU A 456 -28.86 -9.51 -4.47
C GLU A 456 -28.13 -9.10 -5.76
N LYS A 457 -27.86 -7.79 -5.91
CA LYS A 457 -27.16 -7.21 -7.06
C LYS A 457 -25.65 -7.12 -6.87
N ALA A 458 -25.13 -7.50 -5.70
CA ALA A 458 -23.70 -7.55 -5.43
C ALA A 458 -23.16 -8.96 -5.68
N GLY A 459 -21.89 -9.06 -6.06
CA GLY A 459 -21.28 -10.33 -6.42
C GLY A 459 -21.49 -10.71 -7.88
N LYS A 460 -21.21 -11.98 -8.17
CA LYS A 460 -21.52 -12.62 -9.44
C LYS A 460 -22.95 -13.13 -9.41
N GLY A 461 -23.61 -13.12 -10.57
CA GLY A 461 -25.01 -13.55 -10.74
C GLY A 461 -25.22 -15.08 -10.67
N PHE A 462 -24.32 -15.82 -10.03
CA PHE A 462 -24.42 -17.26 -9.83
C PHE A 462 -24.22 -17.64 -8.36
N GLU A 463 -24.52 -18.88 -8.03
CA GLU A 463 -24.39 -19.45 -6.69
C GLU A 463 -23.24 -20.47 -6.63
N PRO A 464 -22.65 -20.74 -5.45
CA PRO A 464 -22.99 -20.17 -4.14
C PRO A 464 -22.56 -18.70 -4.00
N LYS A 465 -23.28 -17.96 -3.15
CA LYS A 465 -22.93 -16.60 -2.72
C LYS A 465 -22.63 -16.59 -1.23
N PHE A 466 -21.41 -16.21 -0.86
CA PHE A 466 -21.06 -16.00 0.55
C PHE A 466 -21.24 -14.54 0.93
N VAL A 467 -21.87 -14.28 2.07
CA VAL A 467 -22.10 -12.93 2.61
C VAL A 467 -21.49 -12.84 3.99
N ILE A 468 -20.44 -12.06 4.15
CA ILE A 468 -19.89 -11.72 5.46
C ILE A 468 -20.63 -10.49 5.96
N TRP A 469 -21.40 -10.62 7.05
CA TRP A 469 -22.31 -9.59 7.53
C TRP A 469 -21.84 -9.04 8.89
N GLY A 470 -21.49 -7.75 8.93
CA GLY A 470 -21.22 -7.01 10.16
C GLY A 470 -19.87 -6.31 10.19
N GLY A 471 -18.78 -7.08 10.13
CA GLY A 471 -17.41 -6.70 10.50
C GLY A 471 -16.72 -5.71 9.53
N MET A 472 -17.49 -4.89 8.86
CA MET A 472 -17.07 -3.78 8.02
C MET A 472 -18.13 -2.66 8.07
N LYS A 473 -17.72 -1.41 7.84
CA LYS A 473 -18.60 -0.25 7.63
C LYS A 473 -18.42 0.32 6.23
N HIS A 474 -19.43 1.00 5.69
CA HIS A 474 -19.26 1.71 4.42
C HIS A 474 -18.14 2.76 4.54
N GLY A 475 -17.21 2.76 3.60
CA GLY A 475 -16.02 3.62 3.57
C GLY A 475 -14.98 3.07 2.61
N GLY A 476 -13.91 3.82 2.34
CA GLY A 476 -12.80 3.40 1.46
C GLY A 476 -13.22 2.86 0.08
N PHE A 477 -12.35 2.05 -0.53
CA PHE A 477 -12.62 1.39 -1.81
C PHE A 477 -13.49 0.13 -1.69
N LYS A 478 -13.39 -0.56 -0.55
CA LYS A 478 -14.03 -1.86 -0.28
C LYS A 478 -14.60 -1.99 1.13
N GLY A 479 -14.78 -0.87 1.82
CA GLY A 479 -15.25 -0.82 3.21
C GLY A 479 -14.24 -0.18 4.17
N HIS A 480 -14.62 -0.21 5.43
CA HIS A 480 -13.83 0.23 6.57
C HIS A 480 -13.86 -0.90 7.61
N PHE A 481 -12.69 -1.43 7.96
CA PHE A 481 -12.55 -2.55 8.91
C PHE A 481 -11.96 -2.06 10.23
#